data_AF-A0A4W2BUI1-F1
#
_entry.id   AF-A0A4W2BUI1-F1
#
_cell.length_a   1.000
_cell.length_b   1.000
_cell.length_c   1.000
_cell.angle_alpha   90.00
_cell.angle_beta   90.00
_cell.angle_gamma   90.00
#
_symmetry.space_group_name_H-M   'P 1'
#
loop_
_entity.id
_entity.type
_entity.pdbx_description
1 polymer ?
#
loop_
_entity_poly.entity_id
_entity_poly.type
_entity_poly.pdbx_seq_one_letter_code
_entity_poly.pdbx_strand_id
1 'polypeptide(L)'
;MMAFAPPKNTNGPKMQTKMSTWTPLNHQLLNDRVIFEARRALLGKWFDKWMDTQRRRILTVLLERCSLSQQKFSEALDFMTKLPKVLSLYIFSFLDPQSLCHCAQVSWHWKNLTELDHLWMLKCLWFNWYINVSPAPYEQGVWKKHYIQMVKELHVTKPKVNLGKEEFLTSAT
;
A
#
# COMPACT_ATOMS: atom_id res chain seq x y z
N MET A 1 -57.69 3.16 29.94
CA MET A 1 -56.47 2.43 30.30
C MET A 1 -55.95 1.78 29.02
N MET A 2 -54.81 2.23 28.48
CA MET A 2 -54.22 1.67 27.25
C MET A 2 -53.52 0.35 27.58
N ALA A 3 -53.88 -0.74 26.91
CA ALA A 3 -53.16 -2.00 27.00
C ALA A 3 -52.01 -1.99 25.98
N PHE A 4 -50.77 -1.89 26.48
CA PHE A 4 -49.57 -2.05 25.66
C PHE A 4 -49.39 -3.53 25.31
N ALA A 5 -49.35 -3.85 24.02
CA ALA A 5 -49.02 -5.17 23.53
C ALA A 5 -47.52 -5.48 23.79
N PRO A 6 -47.15 -6.73 24.11
CA PRO A 6 -45.76 -7.08 24.42
C PRO A 6 -44.88 -6.99 23.16
N PRO A 7 -43.58 -6.63 23.31
CA PRO A 7 -42.66 -6.52 22.18
C PRO A 7 -42.46 -7.88 21.51
N LYS A 8 -42.65 -7.92 20.19
CA LYS A 8 -42.36 -9.11 19.37
C LYS A 8 -40.87 -9.41 19.41
N ASN A 9 -40.50 -10.49 20.08
CA ASN A 9 -39.16 -11.08 20.04
C ASN A 9 -38.88 -11.57 18.61
N THR A 10 -38.00 -10.87 17.89
CA THR A 10 -37.61 -11.16 16.50
C THR A 10 -36.50 -12.20 16.37
N ASN A 11 -36.34 -13.08 17.35
CA ASN A 11 -35.45 -14.24 17.23
C ASN A 11 -36.19 -15.40 16.55
N GLY A 12 -36.53 -15.19 15.28
CA GLY A 12 -36.91 -16.29 14.38
C GLY A 12 -35.72 -17.24 14.19
N PRO A 13 -35.97 -18.52 13.85
CA PRO A 13 -34.90 -19.49 13.63
C PRO A 13 -33.95 -18.94 12.57
N LYS A 14 -32.64 -18.92 12.85
CA LYS A 14 -31.60 -18.58 11.86
C LYS A 14 -31.95 -19.29 10.57
N MET A 15 -32.29 -18.53 9.55
CA MET A 15 -32.74 -19.02 8.25
C MET A 15 -31.57 -19.77 7.61
N GLN A 16 -31.40 -21.04 7.98
CA GLN A 16 -30.41 -21.93 7.40
C GLN A 16 -30.88 -22.20 5.97
N THR A 17 -30.26 -21.51 5.02
CA THR A 17 -30.52 -21.68 3.60
C THR A 17 -29.94 -23.03 3.15
N LYS A 18 -30.66 -24.11 3.44
CA LYS A 18 -30.41 -25.41 2.80
C LYS A 18 -30.67 -25.20 1.30
N MET A 19 -29.73 -25.60 0.44
CA MET A 19 -29.82 -25.45 -1.02
C MET A 19 -29.65 -24.02 -1.55
N SER A 20 -28.59 -23.31 -1.13
CA SER A 20 -28.26 -21.95 -1.60
C SER A 20 -28.14 -21.79 -3.13
N THR A 21 -28.00 -22.88 -3.90
CA THR A 21 -27.99 -22.88 -5.37
C THR A 21 -29.37 -22.56 -5.97
N TRP A 22 -30.45 -22.83 -5.23
CA TRP A 22 -31.84 -22.77 -5.71
C TRP A 22 -32.62 -21.56 -5.20
N THR A 23 -32.01 -20.69 -4.40
CA THR A 23 -32.68 -19.50 -3.89
C THR A 23 -32.79 -18.46 -5.02
N PRO A 24 -34.01 -18.03 -5.42
CA PRO A 24 -34.19 -17.13 -6.54
C PRO A 24 -33.49 -15.80 -6.32
N LEU A 25 -32.69 -15.36 -7.30
CA LEU A 25 -31.98 -14.08 -7.24
C LEU A 25 -32.92 -12.86 -7.37
N ASN A 26 -34.24 -13.04 -7.35
CA ASN A 26 -35.22 -11.97 -7.53
C ASN A 26 -35.34 -11.06 -6.31
N HIS A 27 -34.87 -11.47 -5.12
CA HIS A 27 -34.92 -10.63 -3.92
C HIS A 27 -33.52 -10.13 -3.52
N GLN A 28 -33.14 -8.96 -4.05
CA GLN A 28 -31.79 -8.40 -3.97
C GLN A 28 -31.23 -8.30 -2.53
N LEU A 29 -32.04 -7.85 -1.57
CA LEU A 29 -31.61 -7.76 -0.16
C LEU A 29 -31.32 -9.11 0.50
N LEU A 30 -32.04 -10.18 0.11
CA LEU A 30 -31.84 -11.52 0.66
C LEU A 30 -30.63 -12.19 -0.02
N ASN A 31 -30.42 -11.89 -1.30
CA ASN A 31 -29.22 -12.32 -2.00
C ASN A 31 -27.97 -11.74 -1.36
N ASP A 32 -27.94 -10.44 -1.13
CA ASP A 32 -26.75 -9.76 -0.64
C ASP A 32 -26.47 -10.11 0.83
N ARG A 33 -27.50 -10.11 1.69
CA ARG A 33 -27.29 -10.29 3.14
C ARG A 33 -27.18 -11.75 3.58
N VAL A 34 -27.86 -12.67 2.89
CA VAL A 34 -28.00 -14.06 3.38
C VAL A 34 -27.28 -15.03 2.45
N ILE A 35 -27.58 -14.99 1.14
CA ILE A 35 -27.01 -15.97 0.19
C ILE A 35 -25.53 -15.70 -0.07
N PHE A 36 -25.18 -14.44 -0.36
CA PHE A 36 -23.80 -14.06 -0.66
C PHE A 36 -22.90 -14.28 0.55
N GLU A 37 -23.30 -13.86 1.75
CA GLU A 37 -22.53 -14.10 2.97
C GLU A 37 -22.37 -15.60 3.27
N ALA A 38 -23.41 -16.42 3.08
CA ALA A 38 -23.30 -17.87 3.24
C ALA A 38 -22.33 -18.49 2.22
N ARG A 39 -22.40 -18.08 0.95
CA ARG A 39 -21.50 -18.57 -0.11
C ARG A 39 -20.07 -18.09 0.10
N ARG A 40 -19.88 -16.84 0.52
CA ARG A 40 -18.57 -16.27 0.88
C ARG A 40 -17.93 -17.03 2.03
N ALA A 41 -18.69 -17.30 3.09
CA ALA A 41 -18.20 -18.08 4.23
C ALA A 41 -17.83 -19.52 3.84
N LEU A 42 -18.62 -20.15 2.97
CA LEU A 42 -18.31 -21.49 2.44
C LEU A 42 -17.03 -21.49 1.60
N LEU A 43 -16.88 -20.51 0.72
CA LEU A 43 -15.67 -20.34 -0.09
C LEU A 43 -14.44 -20.14 0.80
N GLY A 44 -14.55 -19.33 1.87
CA GLY A 44 -13.48 -19.17 2.86
C GLY A 44 -13.04 -20.50 3.49
N LYS A 45 -13.99 -21.33 3.93
CA LYS A 45 -13.69 -22.66 4.48
C LYS A 45 -13.00 -23.59 3.50
N TRP A 46 -13.35 -23.51 2.21
CA TRP A 46 -12.66 -24.28 1.17
C TRP A 46 -11.26 -23.73 0.92
N PHE A 47 -11.12 -22.40 0.85
CA PHE A 47 -9.85 -21.73 0.65
C PHE A 47 -8.84 -22.07 1.76
N ASP A 48 -9.28 -22.12 3.01
CA ASP A 48 -8.43 -22.50 4.16
C ASP A 48 -7.90 -23.93 4.07
N LYS A 49 -8.64 -24.83 3.41
CA LYS A 49 -8.24 -26.24 3.23
C LYS A 49 -7.40 -26.49 1.98
N TRP A 50 -7.36 -25.55 1.04
CA TRP A 50 -6.62 -25.70 -0.21
C TRP A 50 -5.13 -25.45 -0.04
N MET A 51 -4.33 -26.19 -0.81
CA MET A 51 -2.89 -25.97 -0.93
C MET A 51 -2.62 -24.67 -1.70
N ASP A 52 -1.45 -24.05 -1.48
CA ASP A 52 -1.11 -22.77 -2.12
C ASP A 52 -1.18 -22.79 -3.65
N THR A 53 -0.89 -23.93 -4.28
CA THR A 53 -1.04 -24.12 -5.73
C THR A 53 -2.50 -24.01 -6.18
N GLN A 54 -3.42 -24.60 -5.42
CA GLN A 54 -4.86 -24.55 -5.67
C GLN A 54 -5.41 -23.14 -5.41
N ARG A 55 -4.96 -22.49 -4.33
CA ARG A 55 -5.30 -21.09 -4.01
C ARG A 55 -4.86 -20.13 -5.12
N ARG A 56 -3.63 -20.26 -5.61
CA ARG A 56 -3.14 -19.46 -6.75
C ARG A 56 -4.00 -19.69 -7.99
N ARG A 57 -4.27 -20.95 -8.34
CA ARG A 57 -5.07 -21.29 -9.53
C ARG A 57 -6.48 -20.71 -9.48
N ILE A 58 -7.19 -20.82 -8.35
CA ILE A 58 -8.54 -20.27 -8.24
C ILE A 58 -8.54 -18.73 -8.26
N LEU A 59 -7.55 -18.08 -7.64
CA LEU A 59 -7.42 -16.62 -7.69
C LEU A 59 -7.17 -16.14 -9.12
N THR A 60 -6.33 -16.83 -9.90
CA THR A 60 -6.11 -16.52 -11.32
C THR A 60 -7.43 -16.59 -12.11
N VAL A 61 -8.18 -17.69 -11.98
CA VAL A 61 -9.46 -17.87 -12.69
C VAL A 61 -10.49 -16.80 -12.28
N LEU A 62 -10.49 -16.35 -11.02
CA LEU A 62 -11.37 -15.28 -10.57
C LEU A 62 -10.95 -13.91 -11.13
N LEU A 63 -9.65 -13.61 -11.14
CA LEU A 63 -9.12 -12.36 -11.70
C LEU A 63 -9.37 -12.24 -13.21
N GLU A 64 -9.26 -13.34 -13.95
CA GLU A 64 -9.58 -13.39 -15.39
C GLU A 64 -11.05 -13.06 -15.70
N ARG A 65 -11.95 -13.24 -14.72
CA ARG A 65 -13.38 -12.92 -14.85
C ARG A 65 -13.72 -11.49 -14.41
N CYS A 66 -12.78 -10.79 -13.79
CA CYS A 66 -12.96 -9.40 -13.36
C CYS A 66 -12.77 -8.43 -14.53
N SER A 67 -13.50 -7.32 -14.53
CA SER A 67 -13.24 -6.20 -15.44
C SER A 67 -11.93 -5.51 -15.10
N LEU A 68 -11.38 -4.72 -16.04
CA LEU A 68 -10.16 -3.93 -15.81
C LEU A 68 -10.27 -3.00 -14.59
N SER A 69 -11.45 -2.43 -14.31
CA SER A 69 -11.66 -1.61 -13.10
C SER A 69 -11.65 -2.43 -11.81
N GLN A 70 -12.13 -3.68 -11.85
CA GLN A 70 -12.12 -4.60 -10.72
C GLN A 70 -10.73 -5.21 -10.49
N GLN A 71 -9.95 -5.46 -11.54
CA GLN A 71 -8.58 -5.95 -11.43
C GLN A 71 -7.67 -4.93 -10.74
N LYS A 72 -7.84 -3.63 -11.03
CA LYS A 72 -7.13 -2.53 -10.33
C LYS A 72 -7.34 -2.53 -8.82
N PHE A 73 -8.49 -3.04 -8.34
CA PHE A 73 -8.74 -3.20 -6.91
C PHE A 73 -7.86 -4.30 -6.29
N SER A 74 -7.50 -5.33 -7.05
CA SER A 74 -6.63 -6.42 -6.58
C SER A 74 -5.14 -6.06 -6.61
N GLU A 75 -4.73 -5.19 -7.54
CA GLU A 75 -3.37 -4.63 -7.62
C GLU A 75 -3.08 -3.60 -6.51
N ALA A 76 -4.10 -3.20 -5.74
CA ALA A 76 -3.99 -2.20 -4.68
C ALA A 76 -3.32 -2.71 -3.39
N LEU A 77 -2.70 -3.90 -3.39
CA LEU A 77 -1.88 -4.31 -2.27
C LEU A 77 -0.51 -3.64 -2.37
N ASP A 78 -0.42 -2.47 -1.75
CA ASP A 78 0.80 -1.68 -1.66
C ASP A 78 1.94 -2.51 -1.03
N PHE A 79 2.90 -2.95 -1.86
CA PHE A 79 4.01 -3.80 -1.44
C PHE A 79 4.84 -3.17 -0.31
N MET A 80 4.85 -1.84 -0.22
CA MET A 80 5.56 -1.10 0.84
C MET A 80 4.91 -1.25 2.21
N THR A 81 3.64 -1.69 2.28
CA THR A 81 2.99 -2.02 3.56
C THR A 81 3.38 -3.41 4.09
N LYS A 82 3.91 -4.28 3.22
CA LYS A 82 4.35 -5.64 3.59
C LYS A 82 5.84 -5.70 3.87
N LEU A 83 6.60 -4.76 3.33
CA LEU A 83 8.04 -4.74 3.45
C LEU A 83 8.49 -4.13 4.79
N PRO A 84 9.52 -4.69 5.45
CA PRO A 84 10.17 -4.04 6.59
C PRO A 84 10.65 -2.62 6.24
N LYS A 85 10.46 -1.68 7.17
CA LYS A 85 10.79 -0.25 6.99
C LYS A 85 12.21 0.00 6.46
N VAL A 86 13.18 -0.80 6.90
CA VAL A 86 14.60 -0.68 6.48
C VAL A 86 14.76 -0.92 4.98
N LEU A 87 14.09 -1.94 4.43
CA LEU A 87 14.17 -2.24 3.00
C LEU A 87 13.42 -1.20 2.17
N SER A 88 12.30 -0.68 2.67
CA SER A 88 11.60 0.44 2.03
C SER A 88 12.47 1.69 1.95
N LEU A 89 13.18 2.02 3.03
CA LEU A 89 14.14 3.12 3.06
C LEU A 89 15.30 2.89 2.10
N TYR A 90 15.82 1.67 2.03
CA TYR A 90 16.87 1.32 1.09
C TYR A 90 16.42 1.54 -0.37
N ILE A 91 15.23 1.09 -0.75
CA ILE A 91 14.67 1.32 -2.09
C ILE A 91 14.53 2.82 -2.38
N PHE A 92 13.97 3.59 -1.45
CA PHE A 92 13.81 5.05 -1.61
C PHE A 92 15.15 5.81 -1.65
N SER A 93 16.23 5.26 -1.12
CA SER A 93 17.54 5.90 -1.15
C SER A 93 18.04 6.13 -2.59
N PHE A 94 17.72 5.21 -3.51
CA PHE A 94 18.10 5.26 -4.92
C PHE A 94 17.31 6.27 -5.76
N LEU A 95 16.17 6.75 -5.28
CA LEU A 95 15.32 7.66 -6.03
C LEU A 95 15.84 9.10 -5.94
N ASP A 96 15.68 9.86 -7.02
CA ASP A 96 15.94 11.28 -6.99
C ASP A 96 14.87 12.04 -6.17
N PRO A 97 15.15 13.27 -5.71
CA PRO A 97 14.21 14.06 -4.92
C PRO A 97 12.84 14.28 -5.59
N GLN A 98 12.77 14.36 -6.93
CA GLN A 98 11.50 14.58 -7.63
C GLN A 98 10.66 13.29 -7.60
N SER A 99 11.27 12.15 -7.90
CA SER A 99 10.63 10.84 -7.75
C SER A 99 10.14 10.62 -6.33
N LEU A 100 10.89 11.02 -5.31
CA LEU A 100 10.43 10.93 -3.92
C LEU A 100 9.20 11.81 -3.63
N CYS A 101 9.12 13.01 -4.24
CA CYS A 101 7.93 13.86 -4.16
C CYS A 101 6.70 13.24 -4.85
N HIS A 102 6.89 12.50 -5.95
CA HIS A 102 5.81 11.72 -6.57
C HIS A 102 5.40 10.53 -5.70
N CYS A 103 6.37 9.81 -5.13
CA CYS A 103 6.12 8.71 -4.20
C CYS A 103 5.31 9.16 -2.97
N ALA A 104 5.56 10.35 -2.42
CA ALA A 104 4.80 10.90 -1.30
C ALA A 104 3.30 11.12 -1.60
N GLN A 105 2.89 11.16 -2.87
CA GLN A 105 1.50 11.36 -3.28
C GLN A 105 0.72 10.05 -3.42
N VAL A 106 1.38 8.89 -3.30
CA VAL A 106 0.74 7.57 -3.48
C VAL A 106 -0.15 7.21 -2.30
N SER A 107 0.37 7.33 -1.07
CA SER A 107 -0.38 7.03 0.16
C SER A 107 0.24 7.74 1.38
N TRP A 108 -0.52 7.84 2.47
CA TRP A 108 0.00 8.36 3.74
C TRP A 108 1.20 7.57 4.28
N HIS A 109 1.23 6.26 4.05
CA HIS A 109 2.36 5.40 4.42
C HIS A 109 3.61 5.76 3.61
N TRP A 110 3.48 5.94 2.29
CA TRP A 110 4.58 6.37 1.43
C TRP A 110 5.05 7.77 1.78
N LYS A 111 4.13 8.69 2.09
CA LYS A 111 4.49 10.02 2.57
C LYS A 111 5.34 9.96 3.84
N ASN A 112 4.91 9.20 4.84
CA ASN A 112 5.68 9.04 6.08
C ASN A 112 7.09 8.48 5.79
N LEU A 113 7.21 7.43 4.97
CA LEU A 113 8.51 6.83 4.64
C LEU A 113 9.43 7.77 3.86
N THR A 114 8.90 8.47 2.85
CA THR A 114 9.67 9.36 1.97
C THR A 114 10.06 10.67 2.65
N GLU A 115 9.39 11.07 3.73
CA GLU A 115 9.71 12.27 4.51
C GLU A 115 10.70 12.03 5.64
N LEU A 116 11.17 10.80 5.84
CA LEU A 116 12.13 10.46 6.89
C LEU A 116 13.48 11.15 6.68
N ASP A 117 13.99 11.72 7.77
CA ASP A 117 15.26 12.45 7.79
C ASP A 117 16.45 11.61 7.32
N HIS A 118 16.47 10.31 7.61
CA HIS A 118 17.54 9.42 7.16
C HIS A 118 17.71 9.40 5.63
N LEU A 119 16.63 9.54 4.86
CA LEU A 119 16.71 9.61 3.39
C LEU A 119 17.29 10.94 2.91
N TRP A 120 16.82 12.04 3.50
CA TRP A 120 17.22 13.39 3.09
C TRP A 120 18.61 13.76 3.59
N MET A 121 19.02 13.22 4.73
CA MET A 121 20.38 13.33 5.26
C MET A 121 21.40 12.81 4.26
N LEU A 122 21.22 11.57 3.76
CA LEU A 122 22.12 10.99 2.76
C LEU A 122 22.22 11.85 1.50
N LYS A 123 21.10 12.46 1.07
CA LYS A 123 21.05 13.33 -0.11
C LYS A 123 21.75 14.66 0.11
N CYS A 124 21.57 15.30 1.27
CA CYS A 124 22.28 16.52 1.63
C CYS A 124 23.79 16.27 1.76
N LEU A 125 24.18 15.17 2.40
CA LEU A 125 25.58 14.78 2.58
C LEU A 125 26.28 14.52 1.24
N TRP A 126 25.57 13.97 0.24
CA TRP A 126 26.09 13.82 -1.12
C TRP A 126 26.47 15.15 -1.78
N PHE A 127 25.80 16.24 -1.43
CA PHE A 127 26.14 17.60 -1.88
C PHE A 127 27.05 18.35 -0.89
N ASN A 128 27.56 17.66 0.14
CA ASN A 128 28.37 18.25 1.21
C ASN A 128 27.62 19.37 1.96
N TRP A 129 26.29 19.27 2.05
CA TRP A 129 25.42 20.19 2.79
C TRP A 129 25.20 19.66 4.21
N TYR A 130 25.71 20.41 5.19
CA TYR A 130 25.65 20.06 6.59
C TYR A 130 24.70 21.00 7.34
N ILE A 131 23.98 20.45 8.30
CA ILE A 131 23.17 21.23 9.23
C ILE A 131 24.05 21.60 10.42
N ASN A 132 24.23 22.90 10.65
CA ASN A 132 25.04 23.42 11.76
C ASN A 132 24.35 23.29 13.13
N VAL A 133 23.04 23.00 13.13
CA VAL A 133 22.23 22.84 14.34
C VAL A 133 21.77 21.39 14.42
N SER A 134 22.10 20.70 15.50
CA SER A 134 21.57 19.35 15.72
C SER A 134 20.05 19.41 15.80
N PRO A 135 19.31 18.68 14.94
CA PRO A 135 17.85 18.58 15.05
C PRO A 135 17.45 18.12 16.45
N ALA A 136 16.35 18.64 16.99
CA ALA A 136 15.81 18.08 18.22
C ALA A 136 15.30 16.64 17.96
N PRO A 137 15.34 15.72 18.95
CA PRO A 137 15.04 14.29 18.74
C PRO A 137 13.65 13.99 18.17
N TYR A 138 12.73 14.94 18.26
CA TYR A 138 11.32 14.82 17.86
C TYR A 138 11.00 15.60 16.58
N GLU A 139 11.95 16.39 16.07
CA GLU A 139 11.76 17.16 14.85
C GLU A 139 11.94 16.23 13.65
N GLN A 140 10.85 16.02 12.91
CA GLN A 140 10.86 15.24 11.67
C GLN A 140 10.91 16.16 10.44
N GLY A 141 11.64 15.72 9.42
CA GLY A 141 11.75 16.39 8.13
C GLY A 141 12.66 17.62 8.13
N VAL A 142 13.57 17.72 9.12
CA VAL A 142 14.56 18.80 9.20
C VAL A 142 15.51 18.75 7.99
N TRP A 143 15.95 17.56 7.61
CA TRP A 143 16.83 17.37 6.45
C TRP A 143 16.12 17.65 5.13
N LYS A 144 14.83 17.32 5.03
CA LYS A 144 14.01 17.66 3.84
C LYS A 144 13.87 19.17 3.69
N LYS A 145 13.58 19.88 4.78
CA LYS A 145 13.49 21.36 4.79
C LYS A 145 14.83 21.99 4.41
N HIS A 146 15.92 21.51 4.99
CA HIS A 146 17.26 21.97 4.66
C HIS A 146 17.61 21.74 3.18
N TYR A 147 17.30 20.55 2.64
CA TYR A 147 17.50 20.25 1.22
C TYR A 147 16.78 21.26 0.31
N ILE A 148 15.50 21.54 0.59
CA ILE A 148 14.70 22.50 -0.19
C ILE A 148 15.28 23.92 -0.09
N GLN A 149 15.74 24.32 1.09
CA GLN A 149 16.37 25.62 1.30
C GLN A 149 17.66 25.75 0.49
N MET A 150 18.56 24.75 0.59
CA MET A 150 19.83 24.74 -0.14
C MET A 150 19.64 24.74 -1.65
N VAL A 151 18.67 23.98 -2.17
CA VAL A 151 18.34 23.98 -3.61
C VAL A 151 17.88 25.37 -4.09
N LYS A 152 17.09 26.09 -3.27
CA LYS A 152 16.64 27.45 -3.58
C LYS A 152 17.78 28.46 -3.54
N GLU A 153 18.63 28.40 -2.52
CA GLU A 153 19.75 29.34 -2.34
C GLU A 153 20.81 29.18 -3.45
N LEU A 154 21.17 27.94 -3.76
CA LEU A 154 22.26 27.63 -4.69
C LEU A 154 21.80 27.51 -6.16
N HIS A 155 20.52 27.77 -6.46
CA HIS A 155 19.94 27.61 -7.80
C HIS A 155 20.33 26.26 -8.46
N VAL A 156 20.36 25.19 -7.66
CA VAL A 156 20.79 23.87 -8.14
C VAL A 156 19.80 23.40 -9.20
N THR A 157 20.17 23.59 -10.46
CA THR A 157 19.52 22.93 -11.58
C THR A 157 20.04 21.51 -11.67
N LYS A 158 19.16 20.61 -12.17
CA LYS A 158 19.25 19.14 -12.20
C LYS A 158 20.63 18.53 -11.87
N PRO A 159 20.70 17.51 -11.01
CA PRO A 159 21.92 16.74 -10.85
C PRO A 159 22.38 16.25 -12.23
N LYS A 160 23.58 16.66 -12.67
CA LYS A 160 24.26 15.94 -13.75
C LYS A 160 24.46 14.53 -13.21
N VAL A 161 23.77 13.58 -13.82
CA VAL A 161 24.01 12.16 -13.59
C VAL A 161 25.44 11.92 -14.07
N ASN A 162 26.42 12.05 -13.18
CA ASN A 162 27.75 11.52 -13.42
C ASN A 162 27.62 10.02 -13.23
N LEU A 163 27.02 9.38 -14.24
CA LEU A 163 27.20 7.97 -14.47
C LEU A 163 28.69 7.84 -14.69
N GLY A 164 29.40 7.31 -13.68
CA GLY A 164 30.84 7.10 -13.74
C GLY A 164 31.15 6.38 -15.03
N LYS A 165 31.76 7.09 -15.98
CA LYS A 165 32.56 6.44 -16.98
C LYS A 165 33.71 5.83 -16.18
N GLU A 166 33.71 4.52 -16.05
CA GLU A 166 34.93 3.78 -15.77
C GLU A 166 35.90 4.10 -16.91
N GLU A 167 36.65 5.18 -16.76
CA GLU A 167 37.89 5.39 -17.49
C GLU A 167 38.92 4.45 -16.86
N PHE A 168 38.92 3.20 -17.31
CA PHE A 168 40.09 2.34 -17.23
C PHE A 168 41.20 2.97 -18.08
N LEU A 169 41.92 3.95 -17.51
CA LEU A 169 43.19 4.40 -18.03
C LEU A 169 44.26 3.36 -17.70
N THR A 170 44.51 2.52 -18.70
CA THR A 170 45.84 2.16 -19.22
C THR A 170 47.07 2.45 -18.33
N SER A 171 47.78 1.38 -17.94
CA SER A 171 49.19 1.08 -18.26
C SER A 171 50.10 0.69 -17.08
N ALA A 172 50.88 -0.37 -17.34
CA ALA A 172 52.24 -0.63 -16.86
C ALA A 172 52.42 -1.10 -15.41
N THR A 173 52.63 -2.40 -15.22
CA THR A 173 53.99 -2.98 -15.18
C THR A 173 53.96 -4.43 -15.59
#